data_AF-A0A536ED07-F1
#
_entry.id   AF-A0A536ED07-F1
#
_cell.length_a   1.000
_cell.length_b   1.000
_cell.length_c   1.000
_cell.angle_alpha   90.00
_cell.angle_beta   90.00
_cell.angle_gamma   90.00
#
_symmetry.space_group_name_H-M   'P 1'
#
loop_
_entity.id
_entity.type
_entity.pdbx_description
1 polymer ?
#
loop_
_entity_poly.entity_id
_entity_poly.type
_entity_poly.pdbx_seq_one_letter_code
_entity_poly.pdbx_strand_id
1 'polypeptide(L)'
;MSIEGRSSALTKQEVAELKARHLACSHLVKGCQDAIISFRDKTVSQSAGQEASAALRAIEILEEVLGSWCDTLSILRSALNQTSSRKAASNQRFELIPGVFKNESSRQGADTANARRS
;
A
#
# COMPACT_ATOMS: atom_id res chain seq x y z
N MET A 1 27.97 -14.86 -19.91
CA MET A 1 27.02 -13.77 -20.20
C MET A 1 26.17 -13.56 -18.96
N SER A 2 26.52 -12.59 -18.12
CA SER A 2 25.76 -12.27 -16.91
C SER A 2 24.63 -11.33 -17.30
N ILE A 3 23.40 -11.82 -17.23
CA ILE A 3 22.20 -11.00 -17.36
C ILE A 3 22.07 -10.29 -16.01
N GLU A 4 22.73 -9.15 -15.85
CA GLU A 4 22.48 -8.27 -14.72
C GLU A 4 21.01 -7.90 -14.74
N GLY A 5 20.24 -8.55 -13.87
CA GLY A 5 18.85 -8.25 -13.59
C GLY A 5 18.75 -6.83 -13.07
N ARG A 6 18.65 -5.88 -14.00
CA ARG A 6 18.30 -4.50 -13.74
C ARG A 6 16.86 -4.50 -13.25
N SER A 7 16.67 -4.79 -11.97
CA SER A 7 15.42 -4.48 -11.27
C SER A 7 15.25 -2.97 -11.42
N SER A 8 14.50 -2.52 -12.42
CA SER A 8 14.21 -1.11 -12.56
C SER A 8 13.32 -0.73 -11.38
N ALA A 9 13.67 0.35 -10.68
CA ALA A 9 12.79 0.88 -9.64
C ALA A 9 11.50 1.32 -10.32
N LEU A 10 10.34 0.87 -9.79
CA LEU A 10 9.04 1.31 -10.30
C LEU A 10 8.97 2.84 -10.26
N THR A 11 8.48 3.41 -11.34
CA THR A 11 8.18 4.83 -11.48
C THR A 11 7.08 5.25 -10.51
N LYS A 12 6.97 6.55 -10.24
CA LYS A 12 5.89 7.10 -9.41
C LYS A 12 4.50 6.74 -9.96
N GLN A 13 4.36 6.68 -11.28
CA GLN A 13 3.11 6.34 -11.95
C GLN A 13 2.75 4.86 -11.73
N GLU A 14 3.71 3.94 -11.89
CA GLU A 14 3.48 2.51 -11.66
C GLU A 14 3.13 2.23 -10.19
N VAL A 15 3.74 2.96 -9.24
CA VAL A 15 3.37 2.86 -7.82
C VAL A 15 1.95 3.37 -7.57
N ALA A 16 1.54 4.47 -8.21
CA ALA A 16 0.18 4.99 -8.09
C ALA A 16 -0.85 4.00 -8.67
N GLU A 17 -0.55 3.41 -9.82
CA GLU A 17 -1.39 2.38 -10.44
C GLU A 17 -1.49 1.13 -9.56
N LEU A 18 -0.37 0.68 -8.98
CA LEU A 18 -0.37 -0.46 -8.07
C LEU A 18 -1.24 -0.21 -6.83
N LYS A 19 -1.23 1.02 -6.28
CA LYS A 19 -2.13 1.42 -5.20
C LYS A 19 -3.59 1.42 -5.63
N ALA A 20 -3.90 1.94 -6.82
CA ALA A 20 -5.25 1.93 -7.37
C ALA A 20 -5.78 0.50 -7.55
N ARG A 21 -4.95 -0.40 -8.09
CA ARG A 21 -5.29 -1.83 -8.23
C ARG A 21 -5.52 -2.50 -6.87
N HIS A 22 -4.65 -2.25 -5.89
CA HIS A 22 -4.85 -2.75 -4.52
C HIS A 22 -6.18 -2.26 -3.93
N LEU A 23 -6.50 -0.97 -4.08
CA LEU A 23 -7.74 -0.40 -3.58
C LEU A 23 -8.96 -1.03 -4.27
N ALA A 24 -8.98 -1.12 -5.60
CA ALA A 24 -10.06 -1.75 -6.35
C ALA A 24 -10.27 -3.21 -5.93
N CYS A 25 -9.18 -3.98 -5.81
CA CYS A 25 -9.21 -5.37 -5.35
C CYS A 25 -9.79 -5.49 -3.93
N SER A 26 -9.44 -4.56 -3.02
CA SER A 26 -10.01 -4.55 -1.67
C SER A 26 -11.52 -4.30 -1.63
N HIS A 27 -12.04 -3.44 -2.53
CA HIS A 27 -13.48 -3.24 -2.66
C HIS A 27 -14.20 -4.47 -3.22
N LEU A 28 -13.55 -5.21 -4.11
CA LEU A 28 -14.11 -6.42 -4.70
C LEU A 28 -14.15 -7.58 -3.68
N VAL A 29 -13.12 -7.71 -2.84
CA VAL A 29 -13.15 -8.60 -1.66
C VAL A 29 -14.33 -8.27 -0.75
N LYS A 30 -14.48 -6.98 -0.38
CA LYS A 30 -15.57 -6.55 0.49
C LYS A 30 -16.95 -6.80 -0.12
N GLY A 31 -17.16 -6.41 -1.37
CA GLY A 31 -18.43 -6.64 -2.06
C GLY A 31 -18.78 -8.12 -2.17
N CYS A 32 -17.79 -8.99 -2.36
CA CYS A 32 -18.01 -10.43 -2.38
C CYS A 32 -18.42 -10.97 -1.00
N GLN A 33 -17.77 -10.53 0.07
CA GLN A 33 -18.15 -10.87 1.45
C GLN A 33 -19.59 -10.42 1.76
N ASP A 34 -19.94 -9.19 1.42
CA ASP A 34 -21.27 -8.64 1.64
C ASP A 34 -22.34 -9.42 0.85
N ALA A 35 -22.03 -9.83 -0.39
CA ALA A 35 -22.91 -10.66 -1.20
C ALA A 35 -23.14 -12.04 -0.58
N ILE A 36 -22.08 -12.71 -0.10
CA ILE A 36 -22.18 -14.01 0.59
C ILE A 36 -23.10 -13.90 1.82
N ILE A 37 -22.93 -12.87 2.64
CA ILE A 37 -23.78 -12.62 3.81
C ILE A 37 -25.25 -12.47 3.38
N SER A 38 -25.51 -11.62 2.38
CA SER A 38 -26.85 -11.42 1.84
C SER A 38 -27.49 -12.71 1.31
N PHE A 39 -26.73 -13.57 0.63
CA PHE A 39 -27.26 -14.87 0.17
C PHE A 39 -27.54 -15.82 1.33
N ARG A 40 -26.67 -15.86 2.35
CA ARG A 40 -26.88 -16.68 3.55
C ARG A 40 -28.15 -16.25 4.29
N ASP A 41 -28.37 -14.95 4.48
CA ASP A 41 -29.58 -14.43 5.12
C ASP A 41 -30.86 -14.83 4.37
N LYS A 42 -30.80 -14.81 3.03
CA LYS A 42 -31.91 -15.27 2.17
C LYS A 42 -32.14 -16.78 2.30
N THR A 43 -31.09 -17.59 2.34
CA THR A 43 -31.24 -19.05 2.50
C THR A 43 -31.87 -19.45 3.83
N VAL A 44 -31.58 -18.72 4.91
CA VAL A 44 -32.19 -18.96 6.23
C VAL A 44 -33.69 -18.62 6.24
N SER A 45 -34.08 -17.62 5.45
CA SER A 45 -35.47 -17.12 5.40
C SER A 45 -36.38 -17.87 4.42
N GLN A 46 -35.82 -18.65 3.48
CA GLN A 46 -36.58 -19.35 2.44
C GLN A 46 -36.81 -20.82 2.81
N SER A 47 -38.06 -21.29 2.69
CA SER A 47 -38.39 -22.72 2.84
C SER A 47 -37.78 -23.56 1.70
N ALA A 48 -37.36 -24.78 2.01
CA ALA A 48 -36.69 -25.70 1.09
C ALA A 48 -37.34 -25.75 -0.32
N GLY A 49 -36.62 -25.23 -1.32
CA GLY A 49 -37.05 -25.14 -2.71
C GLY A 49 -35.87 -24.82 -3.64
N GLN A 50 -36.12 -24.70 -4.95
CA GLN A 50 -35.08 -24.43 -5.97
C GLN A 50 -34.31 -23.12 -5.71
N GLU A 51 -34.97 -22.09 -5.19
CA GLU A 51 -34.34 -20.80 -4.84
C GLU A 51 -33.27 -20.95 -3.75
N ALA A 52 -33.54 -21.76 -2.72
CA ALA A 52 -32.58 -22.05 -1.66
C ALA A 52 -31.37 -22.83 -2.20
N SER A 53 -31.60 -23.75 -3.14
CA SER A 53 -30.51 -24.50 -3.81
C SER A 53 -29.66 -23.60 -4.71
N ALA A 54 -30.27 -22.70 -5.48
CA ALA A 54 -29.55 -21.74 -6.31
C ALA A 54 -28.72 -20.75 -5.47
N ALA A 55 -29.27 -20.29 -4.33
CA ALA A 55 -28.55 -19.42 -3.41
C ALA A 55 -27.35 -20.11 -2.76
N LEU A 56 -27.45 -21.40 -2.39
CA LEU A 56 -26.31 -22.19 -1.92
C LEU A 56 -25.20 -22.31 -2.98
N ARG A 57 -25.57 -22.60 -4.23
CA ARG A 57 -24.60 -22.65 -5.34
C ARG A 57 -23.94 -21.30 -5.60
N ALA A 58 -24.69 -20.20 -5.47
CA ALA A 58 -24.13 -18.87 -5.58
C ALA A 58 -23.12 -18.57 -4.47
N ILE A 59 -23.39 -19.00 -3.23
CA ILE A 59 -22.45 -18.87 -2.11
C ILE A 59 -21.15 -19.63 -2.39
N GLU A 60 -21.22 -20.89 -2.84
CA GLU A 60 -20.04 -21.70 -3.15
C GLU A 60 -19.14 -21.01 -4.21
N ILE A 61 -19.75 -20.50 -5.30
CA ILE A 61 -19.02 -19.77 -6.34
C ILE A 61 -18.40 -18.49 -5.78
N LEU A 62 -19.14 -17.74 -4.96
CA LEU A 62 -18.64 -16.51 -4.36
C LEU A 62 -17.49 -16.76 -3.38
N GLU A 63 -17.49 -17.88 -2.67
CA GLU A 63 -16.40 -18.28 -1.77
C GLU A 63 -15.11 -18.59 -2.56
N GLU A 64 -15.21 -19.31 -3.68
CA GLU A 64 -14.07 -19.55 -4.58
C GLU A 64 -13.52 -18.24 -5.16
N VAL A 65 -14.43 -17.38 -5.65
CA VAL A 65 -14.09 -16.05 -6.15
C VAL A 65 -13.40 -15.24 -5.06
N LEU A 66 -13.98 -15.16 -3.87
CA LEU A 66 -13.43 -14.44 -2.72
C LEU A 66 -12.00 -14.91 -2.39
N GLY A 67 -11.74 -16.22 -2.44
CA GLY A 67 -10.40 -16.78 -2.28
C GLY A 67 -9.41 -16.19 -3.28
N SER A 68 -9.75 -16.22 -4.58
CA SER A 68 -8.91 -15.66 -5.64
C SER A 68 -8.64 -14.15 -5.49
N TRP A 69 -9.64 -13.38 -5.06
CA TRP A 69 -9.48 -11.95 -4.78
C TRP A 69 -8.59 -11.70 -3.55
N CYS A 70 -8.71 -12.50 -2.50
CA CYS A 70 -7.84 -12.43 -1.31
C CYS A 70 -6.38 -12.73 -1.65
N ASP A 71 -6.13 -13.72 -2.51
CA ASP A 71 -4.78 -14.04 -3.00
C ASP A 71 -4.21 -12.89 -3.82
N THR A 72 -5.00 -12.36 -4.76
CA THR A 72 -4.63 -11.22 -5.58
C THR A 72 -4.32 -9.99 -4.71
N LEU A 73 -5.13 -9.72 -3.70
CA LEU A 73 -4.91 -8.61 -2.76
C LEU A 73 -3.62 -8.79 -1.97
N SER A 74 -3.29 -10.02 -1.57
CA SER A 74 -2.05 -10.37 -0.87
C SER A 74 -0.82 -10.17 -1.75
N ILE A 75 -0.89 -10.53 -3.03
CA ILE A 75 0.16 -10.26 -4.02
C ILE A 75 0.36 -8.75 -4.21
N LEU A 76 -0.73 -7.99 -4.39
CA LEU A 76 -0.68 -6.54 -4.57
C LEU A 76 -0.09 -5.83 -3.33
N ARG A 77 -0.47 -6.27 -2.13
CA ARG A 77 0.08 -5.76 -0.87
C ARG A 77 1.58 -6.04 -0.75
N SER A 78 1.99 -7.26 -1.11
CA SER A 78 3.41 -7.64 -1.10
C SER A 78 4.24 -6.79 -2.08
N ALA A 79 3.72 -6.56 -3.28
CA ALA A 79 4.35 -5.68 -4.26
C ALA A 79 4.48 -4.23 -3.74
N LEU A 80 3.45 -3.68 -3.10
CA LEU A 80 3.50 -2.35 -2.48
C LEU A 80 4.54 -2.28 -1.34
N ASN A 81 4.63 -3.30 -0.50
CA ASN A 81 5.60 -3.34 0.58
C ASN A 81 7.04 -3.35 0.05
N GLN A 82 7.31 -4.11 -1.02
CA GLN A 82 8.62 -4.09 -1.68
C GLN A 82 9.00 -2.71 -2.23
N THR A 83 8.04 -1.94 -2.76
CA THR A 83 8.31 -0.56 -3.19
C THR A 83 8.69 0.37 -2.04
N SER A 84 8.06 0.18 -0.87
CA SER A 84 8.33 0.99 0.32
C SER A 84 9.69 0.66 0.94
N SER A 85 10.01 -0.63 1.08
CA SER A 85 11.33 -1.09 1.56
C SER A 85 12.46 -0.63 0.66
N ARG A 86 12.26 -0.64 -0.67
CA ARG A 86 13.23 -0.13 -1.63
C ARG A 86 13.48 1.37 -1.50
N LYS A 87 12.43 2.15 -1.21
CA LYS A 87 12.55 3.59 -0.97
C LYS A 87 13.32 3.89 0.32
N ALA A 88 13.08 3.13 1.39
CA ALA A 88 13.82 3.24 2.64
C ALA A 88 15.31 2.92 2.45
N ALA A 89 15.64 1.81 1.77
CA ALA A 89 17.02 1.45 1.46
C ALA A 89 17.73 2.46 0.53
N SER A 90 17.00 3.04 -0.43
CA SER A 90 17.54 4.11 -1.29
C SER A 90 17.89 5.35 -0.47
N ASN A 91 17.02 5.78 0.45
CA ASN A 91 17.27 6.95 1.28
C ASN A 91 18.45 6.74 2.23
N GLN A 92 18.60 5.52 2.77
CA GLN A 92 19.73 5.15 3.63
C GLN A 92 21.08 5.18 2.88
N ARG A 93 21.08 4.90 1.56
CA ARG A 93 22.28 4.99 0.71
C ARG A 93 22.74 6.43 0.48
N PHE A 94 21.84 7.41 0.56
CA PHE A 94 22.19 8.83 0.43
C PHE A 94 22.66 9.47 1.75
N GLU A 95 22.30 8.91 2.91
CA GLU A 95 22.74 9.39 4.22
C GLU A 95 24.16 8.91 4.61
N LEU A 96 24.75 8.00 3.84
CA LEU A 96 26.10 7.46 4.04
C LEU A 96 27.17 8.15 3.19
N ILE A 97 27.06 9.47 2.96
CA ILE A 97 28.20 10.28 2.48
C ILE A 97 28.80 11.03 3.69
N PRO A 98 29.85 10.52 4.33
CA PRO A 98 30.60 11.32 5.30
C PRO A 98 31.40 12.37 4.52
N GLY A 99 31.06 13.66 4.70
CA GLY A 99 32.06 14.72 4.53
C GLY A 99 31.79 15.86 3.56
N VAL A 100 30.55 16.21 3.19
CA VAL A 100 30.31 17.47 2.45
C VAL A 100 29.11 18.25 2.99
N PHE A 101 29.19 18.65 4.26
CA PHE A 101 28.49 19.86 4.73
C PHE A 101 29.51 20.75 5.41
N LYS A 102 30.07 21.71 4.66
CA LYS A 102 30.72 22.89 5.22
C LYS A 102 29.63 23.72 5.90
N ASN A 103 29.46 23.56 7.21
CA ASN A 103 28.74 24.53 8.01
C ASN A 103 29.69 25.68 8.36
N GLU A 104 29.68 26.73 7.53
CA GLU A 104 30.01 28.07 8.02
C GLU A 104 28.89 28.51 8.96
N SER A 105 29.10 28.36 10.27
CA SER A 105 28.42 29.18 11.28
C SER A 105 28.99 28.91 12.68
N SER A 106 29.82 29.84 13.15
CA SER A 106 30.00 30.17 14.56
C SER A 106 30.47 31.62 14.64
N ARG A 107 29.95 32.52 15.46
CA ARG A 107 28.78 32.61 16.34
C ARG A 107 28.86 34.02 16.95
N GLN A 108 27.71 34.67 17.16
CA GLN A 108 27.40 35.64 18.25
C GLN A 108 28.31 36.89 18.42
N GLY A 109 27.86 38.14 18.39
CA GLY A 109 26.55 38.70 18.73
C GLY A 109 26.43 38.98 20.23
N ALA A 110 26.90 40.17 20.68
CA ALA A 110 26.31 41.09 21.68
C ALA A 110 27.40 41.80 22.52
N ASP A 111 27.51 43.13 22.40
CA ASP A 111 27.01 44.00 23.47
C ASP A 111 27.04 45.48 23.05
N THR A 112 25.91 46.12 23.26
CA THR A 112 25.62 47.52 22.97
C THR A 112 25.97 48.43 24.13
N ALA A 113 26.56 49.58 23.77
CA ALA A 113 26.39 50.91 24.38
C ALA A 113 26.96 51.19 25.78
N ASN A 114 27.95 52.11 25.82
CA ASN A 114 27.83 53.28 26.70
C ASN A 114 28.53 54.50 26.09
N ALA A 115 27.90 55.66 26.30
CA ALA A 115 28.19 56.96 25.72
C ALA A 115 29.32 57.71 26.46
N ARG A 116 30.05 58.59 25.76
CA ARG A 116 29.98 60.05 25.97
C ARG A 116 30.94 60.83 25.07
N ARG A 117 30.41 61.94 24.55
CA ARG A 117 31.09 63.08 23.94
C ARG A 117 32.00 63.77 24.95
N SER A 118 33.23 64.11 24.56
CA SER A 118 33.71 65.46 24.19
C SER A 118 35.23 65.43 24.11
#